data_AF-A0A822AXY2-F1
#
_entry.id   AF-A0A822AXY2-F1
#
_cell.length_a   1.000
_cell.length_b   1.000
_cell.length_c   1.000
_cell.angle_alpha   90.00
_cell.angle_beta   90.00
_cell.angle_gamma   90.00
#
_symmetry.space_group_name_H-M   'P 1'
#
loop_
_entity.id
_entity.type
_entity.pdbx_description
1 polymer ?
#
loop_
_entity_poly.entity_id
_entity_poly.type
_entity_poly.pdbx_seq_one_letter_code
_entity_poly.pdbx_strand_id
1 'polypeptide(L)'
;AYEKKTTELITRYGSDYVLRLINIQETEQILFTTNDMLKRAATCLLSMINYTDNIKIMKKYEDRILNLSISNVIDRNIGRILTDILHYCSLYNS
;
A
#
# COMPACT_ATOMS: atom_id res chain seq x y z
N ALA A 1 13.16 6.62 -29.19
CA ALA A 1 12.01 5.68 -29.28
C ALA A 1 11.04 5.83 -28.11
N TYR A 2 11.53 5.90 -26.87
CA TYR A 2 10.70 6.19 -25.68
C TYR A 2 10.00 7.55 -25.75
N GLU A 3 10.72 8.62 -26.10
CA GLU A 3 10.15 9.98 -26.20
C GLU A 3 8.98 10.08 -27.20
N LYS A 4 9.08 9.42 -28.37
CA LYS A 4 7.97 9.41 -29.33
C LYS A 4 6.71 8.78 -28.74
N LYS A 5 6.87 7.71 -27.95
CA LYS A 5 5.76 6.97 -27.34
C LYS A 5 5.11 7.75 -26.19
N THR A 6 5.90 8.47 -25.39
CA THR A 6 5.36 9.38 -24.36
C THR A 6 4.64 10.58 -24.96
N THR A 7 5.16 11.19 -26.03
CA THR A 7 4.48 12.31 -26.70
C THR A 7 3.14 11.87 -27.31
N GLU A 8 3.08 10.68 -27.89
CA GLU A 8 1.85 10.10 -28.46
C GLU A 8 0.79 9.81 -27.37
N LEU A 9 1.23 9.30 -26.20
CA LEU A 9 0.36 9.08 -25.05
C LEU A 9 -0.14 10.38 -24.42
N ILE A 10 0.72 11.41 -24.31
CA ILE A 10 0.35 12.73 -23.79
C ILE A 10 -0.69 13.38 -24.71
N THR A 11 -0.51 13.27 -26.02
CA THR A 11 -1.45 13.83 -27.01
C THR A 11 -2.81 13.13 -26.96
N ARG A 12 -2.83 11.82 -26.65
CA ARG A 12 -4.05 11.00 -26.66
C ARG A 12 -4.83 11.02 -25.35
N TYR A 13 -4.15 11.09 -24.20
CA TYR A 13 -4.76 10.93 -22.88
C TYR A 13 -4.53 12.12 -21.94
N GLY A 14 -3.77 13.13 -22.37
CA GLY A 14 -3.40 14.29 -21.56
C GLY A 14 -2.16 14.05 -20.70
N SER A 15 -1.44 15.13 -20.38
CA SER A 15 -0.22 15.10 -19.58
C SER A 15 -0.45 14.52 -18.18
N ASP A 16 -1.57 14.84 -17.55
CA ASP A 16 -1.88 14.40 -16.18
C ASP A 16 -2.03 12.89 -16.07
N TYR A 17 -2.62 12.25 -17.09
CA TYR A 17 -2.78 10.80 -17.12
C TYR A 17 -1.43 10.10 -17.27
N VAL A 18 -0.57 10.62 -18.15
CA VAL A 18 0.75 10.05 -18.39
C VAL A 18 1.67 10.22 -17.17
N LEU A 19 1.64 11.39 -16.52
CA LEU A 19 2.38 11.63 -15.27
C LEU A 19 1.93 10.69 -14.14
N ARG A 20 0.63 10.42 -14.02
CA ARG A 20 0.14 9.41 -13.06
C ARG A 20 0.67 8.02 -13.35
N LEU A 21 0.70 7.61 -14.62
CA LEU A 21 1.25 6.31 -15.01
C LEU A 21 2.74 6.19 -14.70
N ILE A 22 3.52 7.25 -14.95
CA ILE A 22 4.95 7.29 -14.62
C ILE A 22 5.15 7.20 -13.11
N ASN A 23 4.39 7.97 -12.32
CA ASN A 23 4.49 7.91 -10.85
C ASN A 23 4.12 6.53 -10.29
N ILE A 24 3.09 5.88 -10.85
CA ILE A 24 2.73 4.51 -10.48
C ILE A 24 3.89 3.57 -10.83
N GLN A 25 4.46 3.69 -12.02
CA GLN A 25 5.56 2.85 -12.48
C GLN A 25 6.83 3.05 -11.65
N GLU A 26 7.18 4.28 -11.26
CA GLU A 26 8.30 4.58 -10.36
C GLU A 26 8.08 3.96 -8.97
N THR A 27 6.87 4.09 -8.42
CA THR A 27 6.52 3.51 -7.11
C THR A 27 6.61 1.98 -7.15
N GLU A 28 6.10 1.35 -8.21
CA GLU A 28 6.18 -0.10 -8.40
C GLU A 28 7.62 -0.59 -8.66
N GLN A 29 8.47 0.23 -9.31
CA GLN A 29 9.89 -0.08 -9.47
C GLN A 29 10.64 -0.05 -8.12
N ILE A 30 10.30 0.87 -7.22
CA ILE A 30 10.90 0.93 -5.88
C ILE A 30 10.51 -0.29 -5.03
N LEU A 31 9.25 -0.72 -5.13
CA LEU A 31 8.69 -1.81 -4.33
C LEU A 31 8.91 -3.20 -4.94
N PHE A 32 9.30 -3.29 -6.21
CA PHE A 32 9.38 -4.54 -6.99
C PHE A 32 8.07 -5.38 -6.95
N THR A 33 6.93 -4.73 -6.68
CA THR A 33 5.60 -5.34 -6.59
C THR A 33 4.53 -4.31 -6.92
N THR A 34 3.31 -4.78 -7.20
CA THR A 34 2.20 -3.89 -7.53
C THR A 34 1.46 -3.41 -6.28
N ASN A 35 0.89 -2.21 -6.37
CA ASN A 35 0.05 -1.65 -5.31
C ASN A 35 -1.14 -2.57 -4.99
N ASP A 36 -1.69 -3.24 -6.00
CA ASP A 36 -2.77 -4.21 -5.82
C ASP A 36 -2.34 -5.47 -5.03
N MET A 37 -1.12 -5.97 -5.23
CA MET A 37 -0.57 -7.07 -4.43
C MET A 37 -0.41 -6.65 -2.96
N LEU A 38 0.09 -5.44 -2.70
CA LEU A 38 0.23 -4.91 -1.34
C LEU A 38 -1.14 -4.72 -0.67
N LYS A 39 -2.13 -4.21 -1.39
CA LYS A 39 -3.50 -4.05 -0.89
C LYS A 39 -4.12 -5.40 -0.50
N ARG A 40 -3.91 -6.44 -1.30
CA ARG A 40 -4.36 -7.80 -0.98
C ARG A 40 -3.64 -8.35 0.25
N ALA A 41 -2.34 -8.14 0.37
CA ALA A 41 -1.57 -8.56 1.55
C ALA A 41 -2.06 -7.85 2.82
N ALA A 42 -2.29 -6.54 2.78
CA ALA A 42 -2.84 -5.78 3.91
C ALA A 42 -4.24 -6.26 4.29
N THR A 43 -5.12 -6.52 3.32
CA THR A 43 -6.46 -7.08 3.57
C THR A 43 -6.39 -8.48 4.19
N CYS A 44 -5.39 -9.29 3.82
CA CYS A 44 -5.15 -10.59 4.43
C CYS A 44 -4.79 -10.45 5.91
N LEU A 45 -3.85 -9.54 6.24
CA LEU A 45 -3.49 -9.25 7.63
C LEU A 45 -4.69 -8.75 8.44
N LEU A 46 -5.54 -7.89 7.85
CA LEU A 46 -6.79 -7.45 8.47
C LEU A 46 -7.75 -8.63 8.70
N SER A 47 -7.84 -9.57 7.77
CA SER A 47 -8.67 -10.76 7.96
C SER A 47 -8.14 -11.64 9.08
N MET A 48 -6.82 -11.74 9.24
CA MET A 48 -6.19 -12.50 10.32
C MET A 48 -6.46 -11.90 11.70
N ILE A 49 -6.53 -10.57 11.82
CA ILE A 49 -6.73 -9.91 13.12
C ILE A 49 -8.14 -10.10 13.69
N ASN A 50 -9.12 -10.44 12.85
CA ASN A 50 -10.47 -10.79 13.29
C ASN A 50 -10.50 -12.05 14.17
N TYR A 51 -9.44 -12.86 14.15
CA TYR A 51 -9.27 -14.01 15.03
C TYR A 51 -8.37 -13.64 16.20
N THR A 52 -8.92 -13.66 17.42
CA THR A 52 -8.25 -13.20 18.65
C THR A 52 -6.94 -13.90 18.94
N ASP A 53 -6.80 -15.17 18.53
CA ASP A 53 -5.57 -15.96 18.71
C ASP A 53 -4.38 -15.37 17.94
N ASN A 54 -4.63 -14.69 16.82
CA ASN A 54 -3.60 -14.08 15.98
C ASN A 54 -3.12 -12.73 16.48
N ILE A 55 -3.86 -12.09 17.41
CA ILE A 55 -3.56 -10.73 17.89
C ILE A 55 -2.22 -10.69 18.60
N LYS A 56 -1.88 -11.72 19.38
CA LYS A 56 -0.56 -11.82 20.03
C LYS A 56 0.59 -11.87 19.03
N ILE A 57 0.37 -12.48 17.87
CA ILE A 57 1.37 -12.54 16.79
C ILE A 57 1.48 -11.17 16.11
N MET A 58 0.35 -10.51 15.83
CA MET A 58 0.34 -9.19 15.20
C MET A 58 0.99 -8.11 16.08
N LYS A 59 0.76 -8.14 17.40
CA LYS A 59 1.43 -7.24 18.35
C LYS A 59 2.96 -7.33 18.32
N LYS A 60 3.53 -8.52 18.06
CA LYS A 60 4.99 -8.66 17.91
C LYS A 60 5.55 -7.86 16.74
N TYR A 61 4.71 -7.51 15.76
CA TYR A 61 5.09 -6.76 14.56
C TYR A 61 4.45 -5.37 14.50
N GLU A 62 3.88 -4.89 15.60
CA GLU A 62 3.14 -3.62 15.67
C GLU A 62 3.97 -2.43 15.17
N ASP A 63 5.21 -2.29 15.65
CA ASP A 63 6.14 -1.25 15.19
C ASP A 63 6.40 -1.29 13.68
N ARG A 64 6.48 -2.50 13.10
CA ARG A 64 6.70 -2.65 11.66
C ARG A 64 5.47 -2.22 10.86
N ILE A 65 4.28 -2.57 11.36
CA ILE A 65 3.01 -2.18 10.75
C ILE A 65 2.83 -0.66 10.84
N LEU A 66 3.20 -0.05 11.97
CA LEU A 66 3.21 1.40 12.15
C LEU A 66 4.18 2.09 11.19
N ASN A 67 5.42 1.60 11.09
CA ASN A 67 6.40 2.15 10.15
C ASN A 67 5.93 2.06 8.69
N LEU A 68 5.20 1.00 8.33
CA LEU A 68 4.60 0.85 7.01
C LEU A 68 3.43 1.82 6.80
N SER A 69 2.58 2.05 7.80
CA SER A 69 1.40 2.91 7.66
C SER A 69 1.74 4.39 7.51
N ILE A 70 2.86 4.84 8.09
CA ILE A 70 3.37 6.21 7.97
C ILE A 70 4.27 6.42 6.75
N SER A 71 4.60 5.35 6.01
CA SER A 71 5.54 5.44 4.89
C SER A 71 4.93 6.19 3.70
N ASN A 72 5.68 7.15 3.17
CA ASN A 72 5.31 7.90 1.96
C ASN A 72 5.34 7.05 0.67
N VAL A 73 5.92 5.85 0.73
CA VAL A 73 6.03 4.93 -0.41
C VAL A 73 4.77 4.08 -0.56
N ILE A 74 3.99 3.93 0.52
CA ILE A 74 2.77 3.12 0.55
C ILE A 74 1.58 3.97 0.10
N ASP A 75 0.69 3.38 -0.70
CA ASP A 75 -0.57 4.01 -1.08
C ASP A 75 -1.44 4.31 0.14
N ARG A 76 -2.07 5.49 0.16
CA ARG A 76 -2.88 5.93 1.30
C ARG A 76 -4.01 4.97 1.66
N ASN A 77 -4.59 4.25 0.69
CA ASN A 77 -5.64 3.27 0.96
C ASN A 77 -5.09 2.05 1.69
N ILE A 78 -3.85 1.64 1.39
CA ILE A 78 -3.16 0.56 2.09
C ILE A 78 -2.78 1.03 3.49
N GLY A 79 -2.23 2.24 3.61
CA GLY A 79 -1.94 2.87 4.89
C GLY A 79 -3.15 2.86 5.82
N ARG A 80 -4.34 3.16 5.28
CA ARG A 80 -5.61 3.07 6.03
C ARG A 80 -5.90 1.66 6.56
N ILE A 81 -5.74 0.63 5.73
CA ILE A 81 -5.96 -0.77 6.16
C ILE A 81 -4.97 -1.14 7.27
N LEU A 82 -3.71 -0.70 7.16
CA LEU A 82 -2.70 -0.95 8.19
C LEU A 82 -3.01 -0.23 9.51
N THR A 83 -3.54 1.00 9.46
CA THR A 83 -4.01 1.70 10.67
C THR A 83 -5.22 1.02 11.31
N ASP A 84 -6.12 0.43 10.52
CA ASP A 84 -7.24 -0.35 11.06
C ASP A 84 -6.72 -1.56 11.85
N ILE A 85 -5.71 -2.27 11.33
CA ILE A 85 -5.05 -3.38 12.02
C ILE A 85 -4.46 -2.93 13.36
N LEU A 86 -3.74 -1.79 13.39
CA LEU A 86 -3.17 -1.25 14.62
C LEU A 86 -4.27 -0.89 15.64
N HIS A 87 -5.38 -0.31 15.17
CA HIS A 87 -6.52 0.00 16.02
C HIS A 87 -7.12 -1.26 16.65
N TYR A 88 -7.32 -2.31 15.85
CA TYR A 88 -7.78 -3.61 16.37
C TYR A 88 -6.79 -4.20 17.39
N CYS A 89 -5.49 -4.17 17.11
CA CYS A 89 -4.46 -4.61 18.06
C CYS A 89 -4.55 -3.87 19.40
N SER A 90 -4.81 -2.56 19.36
CA SER A 90 -4.96 -1.72 20.56
C SER A 90 -6.23 -2.02 21.35
N LEU A 91 -7.35 -2.35 20.69
CA LEU A 91 -8.63 -2.63 21.37
C LEU A 91 -8.57 -3.92 22.20
N TYR A 92 -7.96 -4.98 21.65
CA TYR A 92 -7.78 -6.26 22.36
C TYR A 92 -6.58 -6.25 23.32
N ASN A 93 -6.23 -5.07 23.84
CA ASN A 93 -5.21 -4.89 24.88
C ASN A 93 -5.81 -4.75 26.29
N SER A 94 -7.11 -5.00 26.44
CA SER A 94 -7.83 -5.05 27.73
C SER A 94 -8.11 -6.49 28.16
#